data_AF-A0A2X4USP1-F1
#
_entry.id   AF-A0A2X4USP1-F1
#
_cell.length_a   1.000
_cell.length_b   1.000
_cell.length_c   1.000
_cell.angle_alpha   90.00
_cell.angle_beta   90.00
_cell.angle_gamma   90.00
#
_symmetry.space_group_name_H-M   'P 1'
#
loop_
_entity.id
_entity.type
_entity.pdbx_description
1 polymer ?
#
loop_
_entity_poly.entity_id
_entity_poly.type
_entity_poly.pdbx_seq_one_letter_code
_entity_poly.pdbx_strand_id
1 'polypeptide(L)' 'MMRGRALAGASGDTQCQIFCTHLGAELVSIAGQYWLSDQIPSDFLGQAARLSLLDNALTIQPLN' A
#
# COMPACT_ATOMS: atom_id res chain seq x y z
N MET A 1 6.96 10.81 4.83
CA MET A 1 6.79 10.67 3.38
C MET A 1 7.32 9.31 2.95
N MET A 2 6.48 8.47 2.36
CA MET A 2 6.91 7.16 1.88
C MET A 2 7.36 7.29 0.42
N ARG A 3 8.65 7.05 0.17
CA ARG A 3 9.25 6.99 -1.17
C ARG A 3 10.02 5.68 -1.31
N GLY A 4 9.95 5.05 -2.47
CA GLY A 4 10.56 3.75 -2.72
C GLY A 4 9.60 2.57 -2.47
N ARG A 5 10.11 1.48 -1.89
CA ARG A 5 9.37 0.20 -1.80
C ARG A 5 8.95 -0.10 -0.36
N ALA A 6 7.69 -0.46 -0.13
CA ALA A 6 7.27 -1.10 1.12
C ALA A 6 6.77 -2.52 0.87
N LEU A 7 7.16 -3.42 1.77
CA LEU A 7 6.70 -4.79 1.79
C LEU A 7 6.20 -5.09 3.21
N ALA A 8 4.99 -5.63 3.31
CA ALA A 8 4.39 -6.10 4.55
C ALA A 8 3.88 -7.53 4.36
N GLY A 9 3.78 -8.29 5.45
CA GLY A 9 3.30 -9.68 5.39
C GLY A 9 4.19 -10.61 4.57
N ALA A 10 5.52 -10.40 4.56
CA ALA A 10 6.47 -11.25 3.82
C ALA A 10 6.42 -12.73 4.25
N SER A 11 5.93 -13.01 5.45
CA SER A 11 5.65 -14.36 5.97
C SER A 11 4.34 -14.98 5.45
N GLY A 12 3.58 -14.28 4.60
CA GLY A 12 2.25 -14.68 4.14
C GLY A 12 1.11 -14.14 5.01
N ASP A 13 1.38 -13.20 5.91
CA ASP A 13 0.35 -12.58 6.75
C ASP A 13 -0.48 -11.57 5.94
N THR A 14 -1.74 -11.93 5.67
CA THR A 14 -2.72 -11.15 4.93
C THR A 14 -3.41 -10.08 5.77
N GLN A 15 -3.29 -10.11 7.10
CA GLN A 15 -3.88 -9.11 7.99
C GLN A 15 -2.99 -7.88 8.19
N CYS A 16 -1.77 -7.92 7.63
CA CYS A 16 -0.85 -6.80 7.60
C CYS A 16 -1.44 -5.58 6.87
N GLN A 17 -1.10 -4.38 7.38
CA GLN A 17 -1.53 -3.11 6.81
C GLN A 17 -0.35 -2.16 6.74
N ILE A 18 -0.33 -1.33 5.69
CA ILE A 18 0.68 -0.29 5.51
C ILE A 18 0.00 1.06 5.70
N PHE A 19 0.54 1.88 6.59
CA PHE A 19 0.07 3.22 6.87
C PHE A 19 1.13 4.22 6.44
N CYS A 20 0.72 5.27 5.72
CA CYS A 20 1.62 6.34 5.34
C CYS A 20 0.90 7.68 5.41
N THR A 21 1.63 8.74 5.75
CA THR A 21 1.10 10.10 5.77
C THR A 21 1.23 10.82 4.44
N HIS A 22 2.13 10.36 3.56
CA HIS A 22 2.28 10.84 2.19
C HIS A 22 2.67 9.63 1.33
N LEU A 23 1.76 9.17 0.48
CA LEU A 23 2.00 8.04 -0.41
C LEU A 23 2.78 8.46 -1.67
N GLY A 24 3.99 7.95 -1.83
CA GLY A 24 4.82 8.14 -3.03
C GLY A 24 5.62 6.87 -3.32
N ALA A 25 4.99 5.72 -3.11
CA ALA A 25 5.60 4.41 -3.25
C ALA A 25 5.85 4.08 -4.74
N GLU A 26 7.04 3.56 -5.04
CA GLU A 26 7.35 2.92 -6.31
C GLU A 26 6.77 1.50 -6.37
N LEU A 27 6.73 0.83 -5.21
CA LEU A 27 6.16 -0.49 -5.02
C LEU A 27 5.58 -0.63 -3.62
N VAL A 28 4.41 -1.23 -3.52
CA VAL A 28 3.76 -1.61 -2.27
C VAL A 28 3.35 -3.06 -2.35
N SER A 29 3.74 -3.88 -1.39
CA SER A 29 3.35 -5.29 -1.35
C SER A 29 2.81 -5.71 0.01
N ILE A 30 1.73 -6.49 0.01
CA ILE A 30 1.14 -7.11 1.19
C ILE A 30 0.89 -8.59 0.88
N ALA A 31 1.50 -9.49 1.66
CA ALA A 31 1.32 -10.95 1.51
C ALA A 31 1.56 -11.50 0.09
N GLY A 32 2.52 -10.92 -0.63
CA GLY A 32 2.87 -11.33 -2.00
C GLY A 32 2.02 -10.69 -3.10
N GLN A 33 0.90 -10.03 -2.76
CA GLN A 33 0.22 -9.12 -3.70
C GLN A 33 1.00 -7.80 -3.74
N TYR A 34 1.13 -7.20 -4.92
CA TYR A 34 1.88 -5.97 -5.07
C TYR A 34 1.24 -5.02 -6.06
N TRP A 35 1.42 -3.73 -5.79
CA TRP A 35 1.17 -2.64 -6.71
C TRP A 35 2.46 -1.92 -7.05
N LEU A 36 2.59 -1.58 -8.33
CA LEU A 36 3.58 -0.64 -8.82
C LEU A 36 3.00 0.78 -8.83
N SER A 37 3.87 1.78 -8.96
CA SER A 37 3.48 3.20 -8.93
C SER A 37 2.38 3.59 -9.91
N ASP A 38 2.26 2.90 -11.04
CA ASP A 38 1.25 3.11 -12.07
C ASP A 38 -0.13 2.52 -11.71
N GLN A 39 -0.17 1.53 -10.82
CA GLN A 39 -1.41 0.93 -10.31
C GLN A 39 -1.99 1.67 -9.11
N ILE A 40 -1.19 2.52 -8.46
CA ILE A 40 -1.65 3.37 -7.36
C ILE A 40 -2.50 4.51 -7.94
N PRO A 41 -3.75 4.72 -7.48
CA PRO A 41 -4.56 5.81 -7.99
C PRO A 41 -3.93 7.16 -7.64
N SER A 42 -3.87 8.06 -8.64
CA SER A 42 -3.24 9.38 -8.52
C SER A 42 -3.84 10.22 -7.40
N ASP A 43 -5.11 9.99 -7.06
CA ASP A 43 -5.82 10.72 -6.01
C ASP A 43 -5.19 10.49 -4.62
N PHE A 44 -4.48 9.38 -4.42
CA PHE A 44 -3.80 9.10 -3.15
C PHE A 44 -2.33 9.56 -3.13
N LEU A 45 -1.76 9.99 -4.26
CA LEU A 45 -0.37 10.44 -4.32
C LEU A 45 -0.17 11.68 -3.44
N GLY A 46 0.81 11.61 -2.55
CA GLY A 46 1.12 12.66 -1.58
C GLY A 46 0.13 12.76 -0.41
N GLN A 47 -0.96 11.99 -0.41
CA GLN A 47 -1.96 12.00 0.66
C GLN A 47 -1.68 10.92 1.72
N ALA A 48 -2.32 11.06 2.88
CA ALA A 48 -2.31 10.05 3.91
C ALA A 48 -3.21 8.88 3.51
N ALA A 49 -2.66 7.67 3.49
CA ALA A 49 -3.33 6.49 2.99
C ALA A 49 -3.02 5.26 3.83
N ARG A 50 -4.00 4.37 3.89
CA ARG A 50 -3.92 3.02 4.42
C ARG A 50 -4.02 2.03 3.27
N LEU A 51 -3.06 1.13 3.17
CA LEU A 51 -3.11 -0.01 2.26
C LEU A 51 -3.34 -1.30 3.06
N SER A 52 -4.23 -2.14 2.57
CA SER A 52 -4.61 -3.41 3.19
C SER A 52 -4.94 -4.45 2.14
N LEU A 53 -4.94 -5.72 2.54
CA LEU A 53 -5.43 -6.80 1.69
C LEU A 53 -6.89 -7.12 2.04
N LEU A 54 -7.76 -7.14 1.02
CA LEU A 54 -9.15 -7.58 1.13
C LEU A 54 -9.42 -8.60 0.03
N ASP A 55 -9.87 -9.80 0.38
CA ASP A 55 -10.14 -10.88 -0.59
C ASP A 55 -8.98 -11.15 -1.56
N ASN A 56 -7.74 -11.15 -1.04
CA ASN A 56 -6.50 -11.27 -1.82
C ASN A 56 -6.26 -10.16 -2.85
N ALA A 57 -6.97 -9.04 -2.77
CA ALA A 57 -6.71 -7.84 -3.55
C ALA A 57 -6.16 -6.72 -2.66
N LEU A 58 -5.20 -5.97 -3.19
CA LEU A 58 -4.75 -4.74 -2.55
C LEU A 58 -5.87 -3.70 -2.59
N THR A 59 -6.09 -3.06 -1.46
CA THR A 59 -7.06 -1.99 -1.28
C THR A 59 -6.38 -0.78 -0.67
N ILE A 60 -6.84 0.40 -1.05
CA ILE A 60 -6.32 1.68 -0.55
C ILE A 60 -7.48 2.51 -0.03
N GLN A 61 -7.27 3.13 1.12
CA GLN A 61 -8.25 4.00 1.78
C GLN A 61 -7.57 5.24 2.33
N PRO A 62 -8.25 6.40 2.36
CA PRO A 62 -7.68 7.60 2.97
C PRO A 62 -7.56 7.40 4.47
N LEU A 63 -6.49 7.95 5.05
CA LEU A 63 -6.26 7.96 6.49
C LEU A 63 -6.80 9.27 7.06
N ASN A 64 -8.06 9.25 7.52
CA ASN A 64 -8.72 10.38 8.18
C ASN A 64 -8.39 10.44 9.68
#